data_AF-A0A945D7Q0-F1
#
_entry.id   AF-A0A945D7Q0-F1
#
_cell.length_a   1.000
_cell.length_b   1.000
_cell.length_c   1.000
_cell.angle_alpha   90.00
_cell.angle_beta   90.00
_cell.angle_gamma   90.00
#
_symmetry.space_group_name_H-M   'P 1'
#
loop_
_entity.id
_entity.type
_entity.pdbx_description
1 polymer ?
#
loop_
_entity_poly.entity_id
_entity_poly.type
_entity_poly.pdbx_seq_one_letter_code
_entity_poly.pdbx_strand_id
1 'polypeptide(L)'
;MEQLKTIVGAALDELGDIVAEDNKARAAKIIESAVIKGMLEAQHRAVDACHHIGGNDRGMAQKIATEIRQKNDALIVNLSAMY
;
A
#
# COMPACT_ATOMS: atom_id res chain seq x y z
N MET A 1 -9.58 4.36 -2.87
CA MET A 1 -10.38 3.36 -2.12
C MET A 1 -11.10 2.37 -3.01
N GLU A 2 -11.72 2.78 -4.13
CA GLU A 2 -12.30 1.81 -5.08
C GLU A 2 -11.27 0.80 -5.60
N GLN A 3 -10.07 1.25 -5.95
CA GLN A 3 -9.01 0.35 -6.42
C GLN A 3 -8.62 -0.73 -5.40
N LEU A 4 -8.58 -0.41 -4.10
CA LEU A 4 -8.30 -1.40 -3.06
C LEU A 4 -9.41 -2.45 -2.98
N LYS A 5 -10.67 -2.02 -3.04
CA LYS A 5 -11.83 -2.92 -3.09
C LYS A 5 -11.80 -3.81 -4.33
N THR A 6 -11.41 -3.27 -5.49
CA THR A 6 -11.25 -4.05 -6.73
C THR A 6 -10.16 -5.11 -6.58
N ILE A 7 -9.00 -4.77 -6.01
CA ILE A 7 -7.90 -5.71 -5.79
C ILE A 7 -8.32 -6.82 -4.82
N VAL A 8 -8.96 -6.46 -3.70
CA VAL A 8 -9.44 -7.43 -2.71
C VAL A 8 -10.53 -8.33 -3.30
N GLY A 9 -11.45 -7.76 -4.08
CA GLY A 9 -12.51 -8.51 -4.76
C GLY A 9 -11.92 -9.54 -5.74
N ALA A 10 -11.03 -9.11 -6.63
CA ALA A 10 -10.37 -10.00 -7.58
C ALA A 10 -9.59 -11.13 -6.88
N ALA A 11 -8.89 -10.83 -5.78
CA ALA A 11 -8.18 -11.84 -4.99
C ALA A 11 -9.13 -12.85 -4.32
N LEU A 12 -10.31 -12.41 -3.86
CA LEU A 12 -11.33 -13.33 -3.33
C LEU A 12 -11.94 -14.19 -4.42
N ASP A 13 -12.16 -13.64 -5.61
CA ASP A 13 -12.65 -14.39 -6.77
C ASP A 13 -11.64 -15.46 -7.21
N GLU A 14 -10.34 -15.13 -7.23
CA GLU A 14 -9.26 -16.08 -7.51
C GLU A 14 -9.15 -17.19 -6.45
N LEU A 15 -9.41 -16.87 -5.18
CA LEU A 15 -9.44 -17.87 -4.11
C LEU A 15 -10.63 -18.83 -4.24
N GLY A 16 -11.72 -18.41 -4.89
CA GLY A 16 -12.88 -19.26 -5.20
C GLY A 16 -13.39 -20.02 -3.96
N ASP A 17 -13.50 -21.34 -4.09
CA ASP A 17 -14.00 -22.23 -3.04
C ASP A 17 -12.91 -22.69 -2.04
N ILE A 18 -11.65 -22.27 -2.24
CA ILE A 18 -10.56 -22.56 -1.28
C ILE A 18 -10.88 -21.96 0.09
N VAL A 19 -11.52 -20.79 0.08
CA VAL A 19 -12.01 -20.12 1.28
C VAL A 19 -13.51 -20.35 1.38
N ALA A 20 -13.94 -21.09 2.42
CA ALA A 20 -15.35 -21.28 2.71
C ALA A 20 -16.08 -19.92 2.83
N GLU A 21 -17.35 -19.86 2.41
CA GLU A 21 -18.09 -18.60 2.33
C GLU A 21 -18.12 -17.82 3.65
N ASP A 22 -18.33 -18.54 4.75
CA ASP A 22 -18.35 -17.98 6.10
C ASP A 22 -17.04 -17.27 6.48
N ASN A 23 -15.94 -17.62 5.79
CA ASN A 23 -14.61 -17.05 5.99
C ASN A 23 -14.22 -15.99 4.97
N LYS A 24 -14.99 -15.76 3.89
CA LYS A 24 -14.61 -14.78 2.84
C LYS A 24 -14.48 -13.36 3.37
N ALA A 25 -15.36 -12.95 4.29
CA ALA A 25 -15.25 -11.64 4.93
C ALA A 25 -13.96 -11.49 5.76
N ARG A 26 -13.51 -12.57 6.42
CA ARG A 26 -12.25 -12.57 7.16
C ARG A 26 -11.04 -12.58 6.21
N ALA A 27 -11.09 -13.37 5.15
CA ALA A 27 -10.06 -13.39 4.12
C ALA A 27 -9.92 -12.02 3.45
N ALA A 28 -11.03 -11.34 3.15
CA ALA A 28 -11.03 -9.98 2.61
C ALA A 28 -10.22 -9.02 3.48
N LYS A 29 -10.45 -9.04 4.80
CA LYS A 29 -9.71 -8.19 5.76
C LYS A 29 -8.22 -8.52 5.83
N ILE A 30 -7.86 -9.81 5.73
CA ILE A 30 -6.45 -10.23 5.73
C ILE A 30 -5.76 -9.74 4.45
N ILE A 31 -6.39 -9.92 3.29
CA ILE A 31 -5.88 -9.47 1.99
C ILE A 31 -5.73 -7.95 1.99
N GLU A 32 -6.77 -7.23 2.43
CA GLU A 32 -6.76 -5.78 2.56
C GLU A 32 -5.57 -5.31 3.42
N SER A 33 -5.38 -5.92 4.58
CA SER A 33 -4.28 -5.61 5.50
C SER A 33 -2.91 -5.89 4.86
N ALA A 34 -2.77 -7.00 4.13
CA ALA A 34 -1.54 -7.37 3.45
C ALA A 34 -1.19 -6.39 2.30
N VAL A 35 -2.18 -6.00 1.50
CA VAL A 35 -2.01 -5.02 0.41
C VAL A 35 -1.59 -3.66 0.98
N ILE A 36 -2.28 -3.19 2.03
CA ILE A 36 -1.92 -1.94 2.73
C ILE A 36 -0.47 -1.99 3.21
N LYS A 37 -0.08 -3.08 3.89
CA LYS A 37 1.28 -3.24 4.39
C LYS A 37 2.30 -3.21 3.26
N GLY A 38 2.05 -3.92 2.16
CA GLY A 38 2.90 -3.92 0.98
C GLY A 38 3.05 -2.53 0.34
N MET A 39 1.96 -1.76 0.26
CA MET A 39 1.98 -0.38 -0.26
C MET A 39 2.83 0.56 0.61
N LEU A 40 2.73 0.44 1.94
CA LEU A 40 3.53 1.25 2.88
C LEU A 40 5.02 0.87 2.81
N GLU A 41 5.34 -0.43 2.80
CA GLU A 41 6.72 -0.92 2.69
C GLU A 41 7.39 -0.51 1.37
N ALA A 42 6.68 -0.60 0.24
CA ALA A 42 7.19 -0.19 -1.06
C ALA A 42 7.56 1.31 -1.08
N GLN A 43 6.74 2.14 -0.44
CA GLN A 43 7.01 3.58 -0.35
C GLN A 43 8.19 3.90 0.58
N HIS A 44 8.36 3.18 1.70
CA HIS A 44 9.58 3.29 2.52
C HIS A 44 10.84 2.94 1.71
N ARG A 45 10.81 1.82 0.97
CA ARG A 45 11.94 1.44 0.10
C ARG A 45 12.24 2.49 -0.96
N ALA A 46 11.23 3.15 -1.52
CA ALA A 46 11.40 4.21 -2.50
C ALA A 46 12.05 5.47 -1.89
N VAL A 47 11.67 5.85 -0.66
CA VAL A 47 12.30 6.93 0.09
C VAL A 47 13.76 6.58 0.43
N ASP A 48 14.01 5.35 0.89
CA ASP A 48 15.35 4.88 1.19
C ASP A 48 16.24 4.91 -0.05
N ALA A 49 15.74 4.45 -1.20
CA ALA A 49 16.46 4.53 -2.47
C ALA A 49 16.89 5.98 -2.81
N CYS A 50 16.00 6.96 -2.57
CA CYS A 50 16.32 8.38 -2.78
C CYS A 50 17.43 8.87 -1.83
N HIS A 51 17.52 8.37 -0.60
CA HIS A 51 18.57 8.75 0.35
C HIS A 51 19.97 8.25 -0.06
N HIS A 52 20.04 7.20 -0.89
CA HIS A 52 21.31 6.69 -1.40
C HIS A 52 21.83 7.45 -2.64
N ILE A 53 21.05 8.38 -3.20
CA ILE A 53 21.48 9.20 -4.35
C ILE A 53 22.34 10.38 -3.87
N GLY A 54 23.61 10.36 -4.26
CA GLY A 54 24.58 11.44 -4.02
C GLY A 54 24.79 12.36 -5.24
N GLY A 55 25.70 13.33 -5.10
CA GLY A 55 26.11 14.20 -6.21
C GLY A 55 25.05 15.20 -6.66
N ASN A 56 25.05 15.52 -7.95
CA ASN A 56 24.22 16.57 -8.55
C ASN A 56 22.71 16.30 -8.45
N ASP A 57 22.31 15.02 -8.36
CA ASP A 57 20.89 14.64 -8.32
C ASP A 57 20.30 14.58 -6.91
N ARG A 58 21.12 14.79 -5.86
CA ARG A 58 20.68 14.73 -4.46
C ARG A 58 19.49 15.64 -4.16
N GLY A 59 19.50 16.85 -4.73
CA GLY A 59 18.41 17.82 -4.54
C GLY A 59 17.09 17.36 -5.15
N MET A 60 17.14 16.71 -6.32
CA MET A 60 15.95 16.12 -6.96
C MET A 60 15.47 14.90 -6.17
N ALA A 61 16.38 14.01 -5.76
CA ALA A 61 16.06 12.83 -4.97
C ALA A 61 15.37 13.19 -3.63
N GLN A 62 15.80 14.25 -2.95
CA GLN A 62 15.13 14.75 -1.74
C GLN A 62 13.72 15.28 -1.99
N LYS A 63 13.48 15.94 -3.14
CA LYS A 63 12.13 16.38 -3.52
C LYS A 63 11.21 15.18 -3.74
N ILE A 64 11.67 14.20 -4.51
CA ILE A 64 10.93 12.95 -4.77
C ILE A 64 10.62 12.22 -3.44
N ALA A 65 11.60 12.08 -2.55
CA ALA A 65 11.41 11.47 -1.23
C ALA A 65 10.38 12.22 -0.37
N THR A 66 10.30 13.54 -0.51
CA THR A 66 9.31 14.37 0.20
C THR A 66 7.91 14.17 -0.37
N GLU A 67 7.76 14.15 -1.68
CA GLU A 67 6.48 13.87 -2.34
C GLU A 67 5.95 12.46 -2.02
N ILE A 68 6.83 11.46 -1.99
CA ILE A 68 6.45 10.09 -1.59
C ILE A 68 5.94 10.10 -0.14
N ARG A 69 6.64 10.76 0.79
CA ARG A 69 6.20 10.88 2.19
C ARG A 69 4.83 11.55 2.33
N GLN A 70 4.59 12.65 1.63
CA GLN A 70 3.30 13.33 1.65
C GLN A 70 2.15 12.44 1.14
N LYS A 71 2.39 11.65 0.08
CA LYS A 71 1.41 10.67 -0.40
C LYS A 71 1.19 9.54 0.61
N ASN A 72 2.25 9.11 1.29
CA ASN A 72 2.19 8.12 2.37
C ASN A 72 1.33 8.62 3.54
N ASP A 73 1.54 9.86 3.98
CA ASP A 73 0.75 10.46 5.07
C ASP A 73 -0.74 10.53 4.69
N ALA A 74 -1.05 10.94 3.46
CA ALA A 74 -2.42 10.95 2.95
C ALA A 74 -3.02 9.53 2.89
N LEU A 75 -2.23 8.52 2.52
CA LEU A 75 -2.65 7.13 2.53
C LEU A 75 -2.94 6.66 3.97
N ILE A 76 -2.05 6.92 4.92
CA ILE A 76 -2.22 6.56 6.34
C ILE A 76 -3.46 7.21 6.93
N VAL A 77 -3.70 8.50 6.67
CA VAL A 77 -4.90 9.21 7.14
C VAL A 77 -6.17 8.58 6.57
N ASN A 78 -6.20 8.30 5.26
CA ASN A 78 -7.36 7.67 4.62
C ASN A 78 -7.60 6.25 5.15
N LEU A 79 -6.56 5.48 5.43
CA LEU A 79 -6.66 4.15 5.99
C LEU A 79 -7.09 4.17 7.46
N SER A 80 -6.57 5.11 8.24
CA SER A 80 -6.93 5.27 9.66
C SER A 80 -8.37 5.70 9.84
N ALA A 81 -8.92 6.48 8.91
CA ALA A 81 -10.33 6.87 8.92
C ALA A 81 -11.31 5.71 8.61
N MET A 82 -10.81 4.54 8.20
CA MET A 82 -11.63 3.35 7.92
C MET A 82 -11.83 2.43 9.13
N TYR A 83 -11.03 2.59 10.18
CA TYR A 83 -11.07 1.76 11.40
C TYR A 83 -11.53 2.57 12.60
#